data_AF-A0A1A3TQ64-F1
#
_entry.id   AF-A0A1A3TQ64-F1
#
_cell.length_a   1.000
_cell.length_b   1.000
_cell.length_c   1.000
_cell.angle_alpha   90.00
_cell.angle_beta   90.00
_cell.angle_gamma   90.00
#
_symmetry.space_group_name_H-M   'P 1'
#
loop_
_entity.id
_entity.type
_entity.pdbx_description
1 polymer ?
#
loop_
_entity_poly.entity_id
_entity_poly.type
_entity_poly.pdbx_seq_one_letter_code
_entity_poly.pdbx_strand_id
1 'polypeptide(L)' 'MIRALLFALAFGAGLSTLTIPSMPAAHAEVPYRNCTEARANGDCDIPATSDKYQSKLDRDGDGIGCEC' A
#
# COMPACT_ATOMS: atom_id res chain seq x y z
N MET A 1 -26.76 0.39 63.17
CA MET A 1 -27.00 -0.67 62.17
C MET A 1 -26.14 -0.36 60.95
N ILE A 2 -25.04 -1.10 60.81
CA ILE A 2 -23.96 -0.91 59.83
C ILE A 2 -24.43 -1.43 58.47
N ARG A 3 -24.66 -0.57 57.46
CA ARG A 3 -24.75 -0.88 56.01
C ARG A 3 -24.69 0.43 55.22
N ALA A 4 -23.91 0.67 54.17
CA ALA A 4 -22.83 -0.05 53.53
C ALA A 4 -22.21 0.92 52.51
N LEU A 5 -20.87 0.93 52.44
CA LEU A 5 -20.05 0.94 51.23
C LEU A 5 -20.10 2.15 50.27
N LEU A 6 -18.98 2.86 50.33
CA LEU A 6 -18.29 3.63 49.29
C LEU A 6 -18.22 2.89 47.94
N PHE A 7 -18.40 3.61 46.83
CA PHE A 7 -17.77 3.33 45.52
C PHE A 7 -17.56 4.68 44.83
N ALA A 8 -16.43 5.34 45.06
CA ALA A 8 -15.20 5.25 44.28
C ALA A 8 -15.34 5.83 42.86
N LEU A 9 -14.79 7.03 42.69
CA LEU A 9 -14.48 7.68 41.42
C LEU A 9 -13.63 6.77 40.54
N ALA A 10 -14.01 6.62 39.27
CA ALA A 10 -13.12 6.11 38.23
C ALA A 10 -13.34 6.92 36.94
N PHE A 11 -12.59 8.02 36.84
CA PHE A 11 -12.33 8.71 35.57
C PHE A 11 -11.39 7.80 34.75
N GLY A 12 -11.97 6.91 33.94
CA GLY A 12 -11.23 6.04 33.04
C GLY A 12 -10.87 6.75 31.73
N ALA A 13 -9.81 7.55 31.76
CA ALA A 13 -9.15 8.04 30.56
C ALA A 13 -8.19 6.98 30.01
N GLY A 14 -8.29 6.69 28.71
CA GLY A 14 -7.15 6.24 27.91
C GLY A 14 -7.15 4.80 27.42
N LEU A 15 -6.60 4.65 26.20
CA LEU A 15 -6.13 3.45 25.50
C LEU A 15 -7.07 2.84 24.45
N SER A 16 -7.44 3.64 23.46
CA SER A 16 -7.77 3.13 22.12
C SER A 16 -6.49 2.68 21.42
N THR A 17 -6.15 1.38 21.50
CA THR A 17 -5.06 0.79 20.71
C THR A 17 -5.48 0.71 19.24
N LEU A 18 -5.08 1.71 18.46
CA LEU A 18 -5.18 1.68 16.99
C LEU A 18 -4.26 0.58 16.46
N THR A 19 -4.79 -0.61 16.23
CA THR A 19 -4.10 -1.67 15.49
C THR A 19 -4.09 -1.26 14.02
N ILE A 20 -2.95 -0.77 13.52
CA ILE A 20 -2.75 -0.52 12.09
C ILE A 20 -2.54 -1.90 11.43
N PRO A 21 -3.44 -2.37 10.55
CA PRO A 21 -3.19 -3.57 9.78
C PRO A 21 -2.01 -3.30 8.85
N SER A 22 -0.93 -4.05 9.02
CA SER A 22 0.21 -4.06 8.09
C SER A 22 -0.26 -4.70 6.79
N MET A 23 -0.48 -3.88 5.75
CA MET A 23 -0.76 -4.37 4.40
C MET A 23 0.52 -4.94 3.79
N PRO A 24 0.45 -6.09 3.09
CA PRO A 24 1.60 -6.62 2.38
C PRO A 24 2.02 -5.61 1.30
N ALA A 25 3.26 -5.15 1.37
CA ALA A 25 3.87 -4.44 0.25
C ALA A 25 3.97 -5.43 -0.91
N ALA A 26 3.20 -5.21 -1.97
CA ALA A 26 3.33 -5.97 -3.19
C ALA A 26 4.74 -5.73 -3.75
N HIS A 27 5.63 -6.69 -3.52
CA HIS A 27 6.86 -6.80 -4.29
C HIS A 27 6.43 -7.19 -5.70
N ALA A 28 6.33 -6.22 -6.61
CA ALA A 28 6.13 -6.50 -8.02
C ALA A 28 7.31 -7.36 -8.48
N GLU A 29 7.06 -8.65 -8.69
CA GLU A 29 7.95 -9.51 -9.46
C GLU A 29 8.13 -8.83 -10.81
N VAL A 30 9.31 -8.25 -11.03
CA VAL A 30 9.68 -7.44 -12.20
C VAL A 30 9.22 -8.14 -13.49
N PRO A 31 8.11 -7.71 -14.13
CA PRO A 31 7.55 -8.50 -15.23
C PRO A 31 8.34 -8.35 -16.51
N TYR A 32 8.99 -7.18 -16.71
CA TYR A 32 9.77 -6.91 -17.91
C TYR A 32 11.17 -6.38 -17.59
N ARG A 33 12.16 -6.87 -18.35
CA ARG A 33 13.52 -6.35 -18.34
C ARG A 33 13.60 -4.98 -18.98
N ASN A 34 12.83 -4.76 -20.05
CA ASN A 34 12.78 -3.53 -20.83
C ASN A 34 11.47 -3.43 -21.64
N CYS A 35 11.24 -2.28 -22.27
CA CYS A 35 10.03 -2.06 -23.08
C CYS A 35 9.96 -2.88 -24.36
N THR A 36 11.07 -3.40 -24.87
CA THR A 36 11.06 -4.33 -26.01
C THR A 36 10.35 -5.63 -25.64
N GLU A 37 10.63 -6.17 -24.46
CA GLU A 37 9.96 -7.36 -23.93
C GLU A 37 8.48 -7.10 -23.64
N ALA A 38 8.16 -5.96 -23.01
CA ALA A 38 6.77 -5.57 -22.74
C ALA A 38 5.95 -5.50 -24.04
N ARG A 39 6.46 -4.76 -25.04
CA ARG A 39 5.80 -4.59 -26.33
C ARG A 39 5.71 -5.88 -27.14
N ALA A 40 6.70 -6.77 -27.03
CA ALA A 40 6.64 -8.10 -27.65
C ALA A 40 5.51 -8.96 -27.07
N ASN A 41 5.15 -8.73 -25.80
CA ASN A 41 3.99 -9.34 -25.14
C ASN A 41 2.68 -8.56 -25.37
N GLY A 42 2.72 -7.46 -26.13
CA GLY A 42 1.55 -6.60 -26.38
C GLY A 42 1.22 -5.64 -25.24
N ASP A 43 2.09 -5.51 -24.25
CA ASP A 43 1.95 -4.52 -23.18
C ASP A 43 2.67 -3.23 -23.59
N CYS A 44 1.89 -2.18 -23.83
CA CYS A 44 2.34 -0.80 -23.92
C CYS A 44 1.41 0.11 -23.13
N ASP A 45 1.78 1.38 -23.00
CA ASP A 45 1.04 2.39 -22.23
C ASP A 45 0.75 1.94 -20.80
N ILE A 46 1.77 1.40 -20.12
CA ILE A 46 1.65 0.77 -18.80
C ILE A 46 1.54 1.88 -17.74
N PRO A 47 0.37 2.09 -17.12
CA PRO A 47 0.20 3.17 -16.13
C PRO A 47 0.93 2.85 -14.83
N ALA A 48 1.37 3.86 -14.08
CA ALA A 48 2.04 3.71 -12.77
C ALA A 48 1.27 2.90 -11.71
N THR A 49 -0.04 2.72 -11.91
CA THR A 49 -0.92 1.89 -11.07
C THR A 49 -0.92 0.41 -11.44
N SER A 50 -0.33 0.04 -12.58
CA SER A 50 -0.22 -1.34 -13.03
C SER A 50 0.84 -2.09 -12.24
N ASP A 51 0.56 -3.35 -11.96
CA ASP A 51 1.51 -4.36 -11.51
C ASP A 51 2.70 -4.55 -12.47
N LYS A 52 2.53 -4.17 -13.74
CA LYS A 52 3.57 -4.23 -14.77
C LYS A 52 4.47 -3.00 -14.80
N TYR A 53 4.09 -1.92 -14.12
CA TYR A 53 4.86 -0.69 -14.12
C TYR A 53 6.15 -0.82 -13.33
N GLN A 54 7.20 -0.22 -13.87
CA GLN A 54 8.44 -0.01 -13.16
C GLN A 54 8.98 1.35 -13.57
N SER A 55 9.50 2.13 -12.64
CA SER A 55 10.10 3.44 -12.93
C SER A 55 11.26 3.38 -13.94
N LYS A 56 11.89 2.21 -14.14
CA LYS A 56 12.92 2.02 -15.17
C LYS A 56 12.37 1.93 -16.61
N LEU A 57 11.07 1.64 -16.74
CA LEU A 57 10.34 1.50 -18.00
C LEU A 57 9.72 2.83 -18.47
N ASP A 58 9.65 3.79 -17.57
CA ASP A 58 9.16 5.15 -17.75
C ASP A 58 10.37 6.09 -17.80
N ARG A 59 10.82 6.42 -19.01
CA ARG A 59 12.11 7.09 -19.21
C ARG A 59 12.04 8.58 -18.87
N ASP A 60 10.89 9.18 -19.12
CA ASP A 60 10.60 10.60 -18.94
C ASP A 60 9.90 10.90 -17.61
N GLY A 61 9.42 9.88 -16.91
CA GLY A 61 8.90 9.98 -15.55
C GLY A 61 7.49 10.57 -15.48
N ASP A 62 6.69 10.37 -16.52
CA ASP A 62 5.34 10.94 -16.63
C ASP A 62 4.26 10.05 -15.98
N GLY A 63 4.65 8.84 -15.54
CA GLY A 63 3.77 7.85 -14.95
C GLY A 63 3.19 6.85 -15.95
N ILE A 64 3.69 6.83 -17.19
CA ILE A 64 3.34 5.86 -18.23
C ILE A 64 4.62 5.19 -18.73
N GLY A 65 4.75 3.89 -18.44
CA GLY A 65 5.87 3.08 -18.90
C GLY A 65 5.62 2.46 -20.28
N CYS A 66 6.68 2.35 -21.08
CA CYS A 66 6.66 1.63 -22.36
C CYS A 66 5.55 2.07 -23.32
N GLU A 67 5.44 3.37 -23.53
CA GLU A 67 4.48 3.99 -24.45
C GLU A 67 4.54 3.40 -25.88
N CYS A 68 3.36 3.31 -26.49
CA CYS A 68 3.16 3.07 -27.92
C CYS A 68 3.17 4.43 -28.68
#